data_AF-A0A2I1HIS7-F1
#
_entry.id   AF-A0A2I1HIS7-F1
#
_cell.length_a   1.000
_cell.length_b   1.000
_cell.length_c   1.000
_cell.angle_alpha   90.00
_cell.angle_beta   90.00
_cell.angle_gamma   90.00
#
_symmetry.space_group_name_H-M   'P 1'
#
loop_
_entity.id
_entity.type
_entity.pdbx_description
1 polymer ?
#
loop_
_entity_poly.entity_id
_entity_poly.type
_entity_poly.pdbx_seq_one_letter_code
_entity_poly.pdbx_strand_id
1 'polypeptide(L)'
;MGSLKPVQNLPETSQTLSKYEDRPGQMETFLAYTNNNFSWPPSMPEYMRRYCFHQITGTGSNIDVQSGRDIIFFYNTLERGEFLGHENDWVTVYNQEIKAYGKEYSDDELNHIFKEMPGAIQLPVNQKSLPRSKKRKMVTTKRVIDNGCDYKV
;
A
#
# COMPACT_ATOMS: atom_id res chain seq x y z
N MET A 1 31.18 -24.21 5.55
CA MET A 1 30.31 -23.12 5.05
C MET A 1 28.98 -23.74 4.69
N GLY A 2 27.91 -23.43 5.43
CA GLY A 2 26.57 -23.92 5.13
C GLY A 2 25.98 -23.10 3.97
N SER A 3 25.62 -23.78 2.88
CA SER A 3 24.88 -23.16 1.78
C SER A 3 23.48 -22.78 2.28
N LEU A 4 23.20 -21.47 2.35
CA LEU A 4 21.86 -20.95 2.59
C LEU A 4 21.02 -21.31 1.36
N LYS A 5 20.15 -22.32 1.48
CA LYS A 5 19.13 -22.57 0.45
C LYS A 5 18.29 -21.30 0.29
N PRO A 6 17.95 -20.88 -0.94
CA PRO A 6 16.99 -19.80 -1.13
C PRO A 6 15.69 -20.21 -0.44
N VAL A 7 15.15 -19.33 0.40
CA VAL A 7 13.79 -19.48 0.90
C VAL A 7 12.88 -19.38 -0.33
N GLN A 8 12.38 -20.53 -0.80
CA GLN A 8 11.32 -20.52 -1.79
C GLN A 8 10.08 -19.95 -1.10
N ASN A 9 9.70 -18.73 -1.45
CA ASN A 9 8.43 -18.16 -1.00
C ASN A 9 7.33 -18.98 -1.68
N LEU A 10 6.62 -19.79 -0.89
CA LEU A 10 5.41 -20.45 -1.35
C LEU A 10 4.38 -19.38 -1.74
N PRO A 11 3.59 -19.61 -2.80
CA PRO A 11 2.43 -18.78 -3.09
C PRO A 11 1.57 -18.60 -1.85
N GLU A 12 0.97 -17.43 -1.71
CA GLU A 12 -0.01 -17.19 -0.67
C GLU A 12 -1.17 -18.19 -0.85
N THR A 13 -1.60 -18.77 0.26
CA THR A 13 -2.75 -19.67 0.27
C THR A 13 -4.01 -18.86 0.56
N SER A 14 -5.18 -19.40 0.19
CA SER A 14 -6.47 -18.83 0.61
C SER A 14 -6.53 -18.55 2.12
N GLN A 15 -5.91 -19.42 2.91
CA GLN A 15 -5.85 -19.30 4.37
C GLN A 15 -4.96 -18.14 4.85
N THR A 16 -3.89 -17.80 4.13
CA THR A 16 -3.01 -16.69 4.53
C THR A 16 -3.53 -15.34 4.06
N LEU A 17 -4.35 -15.31 3.00
CA LEU A 17 -5.03 -14.10 2.52
C LEU A 17 -6.32 -13.78 3.31
N SER A 18 -7.02 -14.79 3.84
CA SER A 18 -8.28 -14.57 4.58
C SER A 18 -8.14 -13.65 5.80
N LYS A 19 -6.94 -13.52 6.36
CA LYS A 19 -6.66 -12.58 7.47
C LYS A 19 -6.85 -11.10 7.11
N TYR A 20 -6.95 -10.76 5.83
CA TYR A 20 -7.20 -9.39 5.36
C TYR A 20 -8.68 -9.13 5.02
N GLU A 21 -9.51 -10.18 4.99
CA GLU A 21 -10.92 -10.03 4.64
C GLU A 21 -11.71 -9.34 5.74
N ASP A 22 -12.48 -8.32 5.36
CA ASP A 22 -13.53 -7.73 6.18
C ASP A 22 -14.91 -8.33 5.83
N ARG A 23 -15.05 -8.85 4.60
CA ARG A 23 -16.28 -9.46 4.07
C ARG A 23 -15.94 -10.74 3.30
N PRO A 24 -16.80 -11.78 3.36
CA PRO A 24 -16.63 -12.97 2.53
C PRO A 24 -16.57 -12.61 1.04
N GLY A 25 -15.68 -13.26 0.27
CA GLY A 25 -15.57 -13.05 -1.18
C GLY A 25 -14.45 -12.09 -1.62
N GLN A 26 -13.80 -11.40 -0.68
CA GLN A 26 -12.74 -10.44 -1.01
C GLN A 26 -11.47 -11.14 -1.46
N MET A 27 -11.14 -12.30 -0.89
CA MET A 27 -9.98 -13.09 -1.31
C MET A 27 -10.12 -13.56 -2.77
N GLU A 28 -11.28 -14.09 -3.17
CA GLU A 28 -11.52 -14.51 -4.55
C GLU A 28 -11.39 -13.33 -5.52
N THR A 29 -11.93 -12.17 -5.11
CA THR A 29 -11.80 -10.92 -5.86
C THR A 29 -10.34 -10.49 -6.00
N PHE A 30 -9.56 -10.56 -4.92
CA PHE A 30 -8.14 -10.23 -4.93
C PHE A 30 -7.34 -11.13 -5.89
N LEU A 31 -7.59 -12.43 -5.86
CA LEU A 31 -6.92 -13.40 -6.73
C LEU A 31 -7.30 -13.20 -8.20
N ALA A 32 -8.52 -12.78 -8.50
CA ALA A 32 -8.94 -12.44 -9.86
C ALA A 32 -8.16 -11.25 -10.45
N TYR A 33 -7.72 -10.29 -9.63
CA TYR A 33 -6.94 -9.12 -10.08
C TYR A 33 -5.42 -9.32 -10.10
N THR A 34 -4.92 -10.33 -9.38
CA THR A 34 -3.49 -10.57 -9.24
C THR A 34 -3.07 -11.81 -10.02
N ASN A 35 -3.24 -13.00 -9.43
CA ASN A 35 -3.11 -14.34 -10.03
C ASN A 35 -3.39 -15.38 -8.92
N ASN A 36 -3.78 -16.61 -9.28
CA ASN A 36 -3.90 -17.74 -8.36
C ASN A 36 -2.56 -18.19 -7.73
N ASN A 37 -1.42 -17.84 -8.34
CA ASN A 37 -0.08 -18.13 -7.82
C ASN A 37 0.58 -16.92 -7.14
N PHE A 38 -0.22 -15.94 -6.70
CA PHE A 38 0.29 -14.73 -6.10
C PHE A 38 1.10 -15.00 -4.82
N SER A 39 2.22 -14.29 -4.67
CA SER A 39 2.93 -14.18 -3.40
C SER A 39 3.21 -12.71 -3.08
N TRP A 40 3.05 -12.32 -1.81
CA TRP A 40 3.46 -10.98 -1.40
C TRP A 40 4.98 -10.85 -1.52
N PRO A 41 5.49 -9.72 -2.04
CA PRO A 41 6.92 -9.43 -1.98
C PRO A 41 7.40 -9.50 -0.50
N PRO A 42 8.41 -10.32 -0.14
CA PRO A 42 8.99 -10.38 1.20
C PRO A 42 9.33 -9.03 1.84
N SER A 43 9.79 -8.07 1.06
CA SER A 43 10.14 -6.70 1.48
C SER A 43 8.92 -5.83 1.79
N MET A 44 7.74 -6.21 1.30
CA MET A 44 6.51 -5.46 1.49
C MET A 44 6.00 -5.64 2.93
N PRO A 45 5.89 -4.56 3.72
CA PRO A 45 5.47 -4.66 5.11
C PRO A 45 3.99 -5.00 5.23
N GLU A 46 3.61 -5.70 6.30
CA GLU A 46 2.25 -6.21 6.53
C GLU A 46 1.15 -5.14 6.40
N TYR A 47 1.41 -3.91 6.86
CA TYR A 47 0.43 -2.82 6.73
C TYR A 47 0.20 -2.41 5.27
N MET A 48 1.22 -2.45 4.41
CA MET A 48 1.08 -2.20 2.97
C MET A 48 0.37 -3.36 2.29
N ARG A 49 0.63 -4.61 2.71
CA ARG A 49 -0.08 -5.79 2.18
C ARG A 49 -1.58 -5.67 2.44
N ARG A 50 -1.96 -5.34 3.69
CA ARG A 50 -3.35 -5.05 4.06
C ARG A 50 -3.94 -3.90 3.25
N TYR A 51 -3.22 -2.78 3.12
CA TYR A 51 -3.66 -1.65 2.32
C TYR A 51 -3.94 -2.04 0.86
N CYS A 52 -3.01 -2.76 0.21
CA CYS A 52 -3.19 -3.17 -1.18
C CYS A 52 -4.34 -4.17 -1.34
N PHE A 53 -4.49 -5.10 -0.39
CA PHE A 53 -5.64 -6.00 -0.37
C PHE A 53 -6.96 -5.23 -0.35
N HIS A 54 -7.08 -4.22 0.52
CA HIS A 54 -8.27 -3.39 0.62
C HIS A 54 -8.49 -2.48 -0.59
N GLN A 55 -7.44 -1.93 -1.20
CA GLN A 55 -7.55 -1.15 -2.44
C GLN A 55 -8.06 -2.01 -3.61
N ILE A 56 -7.59 -3.25 -3.72
CA ILE A 56 -7.95 -4.17 -4.81
C ILE A 56 -9.36 -4.75 -4.62
N THR A 57 -9.74 -5.01 -3.37
CA THR A 57 -11.02 -5.68 -3.03
C THR A 57 -12.10 -4.73 -2.54
N GLY A 58 -11.80 -3.43 -2.49
CA GLY A 58 -12.70 -2.38 -2.07
C GLY A 58 -13.87 -2.18 -3.03
N THR A 59 -14.87 -1.42 -2.59
CA THR A 59 -16.11 -1.20 -3.36
C THR A 59 -16.02 -0.07 -4.38
N GLY A 60 -14.87 0.60 -4.54
CA GLY A 60 -14.82 1.89 -5.23
C GLY A 60 -13.63 2.00 -6.16
N SER A 61 -13.90 2.22 -7.44
CA SER A 61 -13.00 2.72 -8.49
C SER A 61 -11.89 1.79 -9.03
N ASN A 62 -11.76 1.79 -10.36
CA ASN A 62 -10.61 1.18 -11.07
C ASN A 62 -9.27 1.85 -10.66
N ILE A 63 -9.33 3.09 -10.16
CA ILE A 63 -8.18 3.87 -9.71
C ILE A 63 -7.58 3.22 -8.45
N ASP A 64 -8.42 2.82 -7.50
CA ASP A 64 -7.96 2.16 -6.28
C ASP A 64 -7.33 0.80 -6.58
N VAL A 65 -7.99 -0.01 -7.42
CA VAL A 65 -7.43 -1.29 -7.91
C VAL A 65 -6.08 -1.08 -8.59
N GLN A 66 -5.98 -0.07 -9.47
CA GLN A 66 -4.74 0.27 -10.17
C GLN A 66 -3.63 0.64 -9.19
N SER A 67 -3.91 1.53 -8.23
CA SER A 67 -2.94 1.93 -7.21
C SER A 67 -2.43 0.75 -6.38
N GLY A 68 -3.32 -0.18 -6.00
CA GLY A 68 -2.93 -1.39 -5.27
C GLY A 68 -2.00 -2.30 -6.08
N ARG A 69 -2.27 -2.44 -7.39
CA ARG A 69 -1.40 -3.22 -8.31
C ARG A 69 -0.06 -2.54 -8.53
N ASP A 70 -0.03 -1.21 -8.60
CA ASP A 70 1.21 -0.44 -8.76
C ASP A 70 2.11 -0.53 -7.53
N ILE A 71 1.54 -0.58 -6.32
CA ILE A 71 2.33 -0.76 -5.09
C ILE A 71 2.95 -2.17 -5.08
N ILE A 72 2.17 -3.20 -5.45
CA ILE A 72 2.68 -4.57 -5.58
C ILE A 72 3.81 -4.63 -6.64
N PHE A 73 3.63 -3.97 -7.77
CA PHE A 73 4.65 -3.86 -8.82
C PHE A 73 5.93 -3.19 -8.30
N PHE A 74 5.82 -2.09 -7.56
CA PHE A 74 6.95 -1.40 -6.97
C PHE A 74 7.78 -2.32 -6.07
N TYR A 75 7.15 -3.06 -5.13
CA TYR A 75 7.89 -3.93 -4.23
C TYR A 75 8.54 -5.13 -4.93
N ASN A 76 7.88 -5.71 -5.94
CA ASN A 76 8.50 -6.75 -6.77
C ASN A 76 9.76 -6.22 -7.50
N THR A 77 9.69 -4.98 -8.01
CA THR A 77 10.80 -4.30 -8.69
C THR A 77 11.95 -3.99 -7.73
N LEU A 78 11.62 -3.56 -6.50
CA LEU A 78 12.59 -3.34 -5.42
C LEU A 78 13.37 -4.62 -5.10
N GLU A 79 12.71 -5.77 -5.04
CA GLU A 79 13.35 -7.06 -4.73
C GLU A 79 14.24 -7.59 -5.83
N ARG A 80 13.90 -7.29 -7.09
CA ARG A 80 14.75 -7.61 -8.24
C ARG A 80 15.99 -6.72 -8.32
N GLY A 81 16.08 -5.68 -7.48
CA GLY A 81 17.21 -4.74 -7.48
C GLY A 81 17.21 -3.79 -8.68
N GLU A 82 16.05 -3.59 -9.32
CA GLU A 82 15.93 -2.78 -10.54
C GLU A 82 16.04 -1.27 -10.29
N PHE A 83 16.06 -0.84 -9.03
CA PHE A 83 16.27 0.55 -8.61
C PHE A 83 17.74 0.89 -8.30
N LEU A 84 18.70 0.10 -8.79
CA LEU A 84 20.13 0.36 -8.60
C LEU A 84 20.50 1.75 -9.17
N GLY A 85 21.16 2.57 -8.36
CA GLY A 85 21.51 3.96 -8.70
C GLY A 85 20.42 5.00 -8.39
N HIS A 86 19.24 4.56 -7.95
CA HIS A 86 18.11 5.39 -7.57
C HIS A 86 17.76 5.26 -6.07
N GLU A 87 18.72 4.84 -5.24
CA GLU A 87 18.47 4.48 -3.84
C GLU A 87 17.87 5.64 -3.03
N ASN A 88 18.18 6.88 -3.38
CA ASN A 88 17.70 8.07 -2.68
C ASN A 88 16.50 8.75 -3.37
N ASP A 89 16.01 8.17 -4.46
CA ASP A 89 14.91 8.74 -5.24
C ASP A 89 13.54 8.23 -4.77
N TRP A 90 12.53 9.00 -5.15
CA TRP A 90 11.14 8.61 -5.22
C TRP A 90 10.80 8.14 -6.62
N VAL A 91 10.04 7.06 -6.70
CA VAL A 91 9.63 6.42 -7.95
C VAL A 91 8.14 6.67 -8.14
N THR A 92 7.81 7.20 -9.31
CA THR A 92 6.42 7.29 -9.77
C THR A 92 6.09 6.04 -10.58
N VAL A 93 5.07 5.31 -10.16
CA VAL A 93 4.58 4.12 -10.85
C VAL A 93 3.15 4.37 -11.30
N TYR A 94 2.84 3.99 -12.53
CA TYR A 94 1.50 4.03 -13.08
C TYR A 94 1.32 2.93 -14.13
N ASN A 95 0.20 2.20 -14.08
CA ASN A 95 -0.08 1.08 -14.99
C ASN A 95 1.01 0.00 -14.99
N GLN A 96 1.58 -0.27 -13.81
CA GLN A 96 2.63 -1.23 -13.55
C GLN A 96 3.92 -0.93 -14.35
N GLU A 97 4.17 0.35 -14.60
CA GLU A 97 5.36 0.86 -15.26
C GLU A 97 5.98 1.99 -14.44
N ILE A 98 7.32 2.04 -14.45
CA ILE A 98 8.07 3.16 -13.86
C ILE A 98 7.95 4.35 -14.81
N LYS A 99 7.36 5.45 -14.32
CA LYS A 99 7.18 6.67 -15.11
C LYS A 99 8.26 7.71 -14.86
N ALA A 100 8.77 7.79 -13.63
CA ALA A 100 9.80 8.76 -13.27
C ALA A 100 10.58 8.34 -12.02
N TYR A 101 11.81 8.85 -11.95
CA TYR A 101 12.63 8.91 -10.75
C TYR A 101 12.85 10.38 -10.38
N GLY A 102 12.89 10.70 -9.10
CA GLY A 102 13.22 12.05 -8.66
C GLY A 102 12.96 12.29 -7.18
N LYS A 103 12.61 13.53 -6.85
CA LYS A 103 12.24 13.92 -5.48
C LYS A 103 10.76 13.62 -5.21
N GLU A 104 10.40 13.59 -3.94
CA GLU A 104 9.00 13.62 -3.51
C GLU A 104 8.32 14.83 -4.15
N TYR A 105 7.15 14.60 -4.75
CA TYR A 105 6.36 15.68 -5.30
C TYR A 105 5.78 16.55 -4.19
N SER A 106 5.71 17.85 -4.42
CA SER A 106 4.85 18.76 -3.65
C SER A 106 3.37 18.46 -3.88
N ASP A 107 2.50 18.97 -3.00
CA ASP A 107 1.04 18.80 -3.13
C ASP A 107 0.52 19.33 -4.49
N ASP A 108 1.10 20.40 -5.01
CA ASP A 108 0.73 20.99 -6.31
C ASP A 108 1.14 20.09 -7.49
N GLU A 109 2.34 19.50 -7.43
CA GLU A 109 2.82 18.54 -8.42
C GLU A 109 1.98 17.26 -8.40
N LEU A 110 1.65 16.74 -7.21
CA LEU A 110 0.76 15.59 -7.05
C LEU A 110 -0.61 15.85 -7.68
N ASN A 111 -1.19 17.04 -7.48
CA ASN A 111 -2.47 17.40 -8.08
C ASN A 111 -2.41 17.42 -9.62
N HIS A 112 -1.30 17.84 -10.21
CA HIS A 112 -1.12 17.78 -11.66
C HIS A 112 -0.98 16.34 -12.14
N ILE A 113 -0.13 15.54 -11.48
CA ILE A 113 0.05 14.12 -11.79
C ILE A 113 -1.25 13.34 -11.69
N PHE A 114 -2.06 13.54 -10.65
CA PHE A 114 -3.34 12.82 -10.49
C PHE A 114 -4.41 13.24 -11.49
N LYS A 115 -4.30 14.42 -12.12
CA LYS A 115 -5.17 14.79 -13.25
C LYS A 115 -4.81 14.03 -14.51
N GLU A 116 -3.52 13.78 -14.74
CA GLU A 116 -3.02 13.11 -15.95
C GLU A 116 -3.02 11.57 -15.82
N MET A 117 -2.60 11.08 -14.66
CA MET A 117 -2.44 9.67 -14.34
C MET A 117 -3.20 9.35 -13.04
N PRO A 118 -4.54 9.29 -13.09
CA PRO A 118 -5.35 9.03 -11.91
C PRO A 118 -5.05 7.63 -11.37
N GLY A 119 -4.51 7.57 -10.14
CA GLY A 119 -4.10 6.33 -9.50
C GLY A 119 -2.59 6.04 -9.56
N ALA A 120 -1.80 6.93 -10.15
CA ALA A 120 -0.36 6.89 -9.99
C ALA A 120 0.02 6.87 -8.52
N ILE A 121 1.10 6.19 -8.19
CA ILE A 121 1.66 6.19 -6.84
C ILE A 121 3.06 6.80 -6.88
N GLN A 122 3.48 7.35 -5.76
CA GLN A 122 4.86 7.73 -5.54
C GLN A 122 5.38 7.08 -4.25
N LEU A 123 6.48 6.34 -4.34
CA LEU A 123 7.10 5.67 -3.19
C LEU A 123 8.62 5.87 -3.21
N PRO A 124 9.27 6.05 -2.04
CA PRO A 124 10.72 6.17 -1.98
C PRO A 124 11.38 4.80 -2.17
N VAL A 125 12.48 4.74 -2.93
CA VAL A 125 13.27 3.49 -3.07
C VAL A 125 13.81 3.06 -1.71
N ASN A 126 14.42 4.00 -0.98
CA ASN A 126 14.86 3.75 0.38
C ASN A 126 13.67 3.65 1.34
N GLN A 127 13.22 2.43 1.62
CA GLN A 127 12.10 2.18 2.54
C GLN A 127 12.33 2.68 3.97
N LYS A 128 13.56 3.06 4.36
CA LYS A 128 13.85 3.70 5.65
C LYS A 128 13.49 5.19 5.68
N SER A 129 13.32 5.84 4.52
CA SER A 129 12.90 7.23 4.41
C SER A 129 11.38 7.41 4.49
N LEU A 130 10.61 6.31 4.38
CA LEU A 130 9.18 6.34 4.69
C LEU A 130 8.99 6.89 6.11
N PRO A 131 8.20 7.95 6.31
CA PRO A 131 7.86 8.39 7.64
C PRO A 131 7.18 7.21 8.35
N ARG A 132 7.89 6.58 9.30
CA ARG A 132 7.26 5.66 10.25
C ARG A 132 6.11 6.43 10.81
N SER A 133 4.88 6.00 10.50
CA SER A 133 3.63 6.62 10.95
C SER A 133 3.88 7.21 12.33
N LYS A 134 3.98 8.54 12.45
CA LYS A 134 4.11 9.20 13.76
C LYS A 134 3.03 8.53 14.59
N LYS A 135 3.40 7.83 15.68
CA LYS A 135 2.42 7.23 16.59
C LYS A 135 1.36 8.30 16.77
N ARG A 136 0.16 8.12 16.20
CA ARG A 136 -0.93 9.08 16.37
C ARG A 136 -1.07 9.17 17.87
N LYS A 137 -0.62 10.27 18.48
CA LYS A 137 -1.07 10.62 19.82
C LYS A 137 -2.57 10.72 19.62
N MET A 138 -3.31 9.71 20.10
CA MET A 138 -4.74 9.86 20.27
C MET A 138 -4.89 11.10 21.14
N VAL A 139 -5.36 12.19 20.55
CA VAL A 139 -5.97 13.25 21.32
C VAL A 139 -7.25 12.60 21.82
N THR A 140 -7.18 12.03 23.01
CA THR A 140 -8.38 11.69 23.76
C THR A 140 -9.03 13.01 24.07
N THR A 141 -9.87 13.51 23.17
CA THR A 141 -10.84 14.54 23.51
C THR A 141 -11.70 13.89 24.57
N LYS A 142 -11.40 14.16 25.84
CA LYS A 142 -12.34 13.92 26.92
C LYS A 142 -13.59 14.68 26.50
N ARG A 143 -14.62 13.96 26.05
CA ARG A 143 -15.98 14.49 26.08
C ARG A 143 -16.21 14.82 27.54
N VAL A 144 -16.12 16.10 27.86
CA VAL A 144 -16.76 16.63 29.06
C VAL A 144 -18.23 16.32 28.85
N ILE A 145 -18.71 15.33 29.60
CA ILE A 145 -20.15 15.14 29.76
C ILE A 145 -20.56 16.32 30.64
N ASP A 146 -21.01 17.40 30.01
CA ASP A 146 -21.72 18.46 30.70
C ASP A 146 -23.05 17.86 31.20
N ASN A 147 -23.05 17.43 32.45
CA ASN A 147 -24.28 17.24 33.21
C ASN A 147 -24.86 18.63 33.50
N GLY A 148 -25.68 19.13 32.57
CA GLY A 148 -26.40 20.39 32.70
C GLY A 148 -27.82 20.27 32.15
N CYS A 149 -28.63 19.38 32.74
CA CYS A 149 -30.08 19.41 32.54
C CYS A 149 -30.65 20.63 33.29
N ASP A 150 -30.88 21.72 32.58
CA ASP A 150 -31.80 22.78 32.98
C ASP A 150 -32.76 23.06 31.81
N TYR A 151 -33.95 22.48 31.88
CA TYR A 151 -35.13 23.03 31.20
C TYR A 151 -36.09 23.52 32.28
N LYS A 152 -36.24 24.84 32.36
CA LYS A 152 -37.44 25.49 32.88
C LYS A 152 -38.07 26.23 31.70
N VAL A 153 -39.27 25.83 31.27
CA VAL A 153 -40.55 26.55 31.42
C VAL A 153 -41.66 25.51 31.22
#